data_AF-G4ZHM1-F1
#
_entry.id   AF-G4ZHM1-F1
#
_cell.length_a   1.000
_cell.length_b   1.000
_cell.length_c   1.000
_cell.angle_alpha   90.00
_cell.angle_beta   90.00
_cell.angle_gamma   90.00
#
_symmetry.space_group_name_H-M   'P 1'
#
loop_
_entity.id
_entity.type
_entity.pdbx_description
1 polymer ?
#
loop_
_entity_poly.entity_id
_entity_poly.type
_entity_poly.pdbx_seq_one_letter_code
_entity_poly.pdbx_strand_id
1 'polypeptide(L)'
;MQTPAQSLPGTTGPPGNVGPLGSAIPGRTRGSVRQEVSTCYFRGYKYTRAWASSRKISYRCSHWRQGCPGTMAFFIGTMGYTAHPHTCRNVDAAGTSLVDVSSAMKDRVDTLAIEPVALPARRIWDAVRSEFYGADNEHVVRGLSEPQVLRRVNQARSQHFSGDVHGAIEIPPLSTALNEAVSFFQFHYVTVNRENLSKPTRLIGWAHSSLINLLRYNGTTIFVDGTFRCVPPGYKQCVIFMVHDRASGLYVPVYYVLSTSRSGDSFWDMVHFVVQSTDQQLEPAEVVCDFESALIDAVQTQFPNAIVIGCLFHLKQALRRAM
;
A
#
# COMPACT_ATOMS: atom_id res chain seq x y z
N MET A 1 -47.01 -28.70 31.19
CA MET A 1 -47.12 -28.37 32.63
C MET A 1 -46.73 -26.92 32.80
N GLN A 2 -47.63 -26.13 33.39
CA GLN A 2 -47.58 -24.68 33.54
C GLN A 2 -46.86 -24.27 34.85
N THR A 3 -46.07 -23.18 34.77
CA THR A 3 -45.83 -22.11 35.78
C THR A 3 -45.17 -22.48 37.14
N PRO A 4 -44.55 -21.53 37.91
CA PRO A 4 -44.86 -20.09 37.94
C PRO A 4 -43.71 -19.08 38.03
N ALA A 5 -44.13 -17.83 37.81
CA ALA A 5 -43.47 -16.57 38.05
C ALA A 5 -43.23 -16.28 39.54
N GLN A 6 -42.22 -15.47 39.84
CA GLN A 6 -42.07 -14.75 41.10
C GLN A 6 -41.77 -13.27 40.83
N SER A 7 -42.37 -12.44 41.68
CA SER A 7 -42.50 -10.99 41.64
C SER A 7 -41.36 -10.21 42.32
N LEU A 8 -41.30 -8.91 41.99
CA LEU A 8 -40.41 -7.79 42.39
C LEU A 8 -40.15 -7.60 43.90
N PRO A 9 -39.20 -6.71 44.28
CA PRO A 9 -39.60 -5.35 44.68
C PRO A 9 -38.71 -4.21 44.14
N GLY A 10 -39.32 -3.03 43.99
CA GLY A 10 -38.67 -1.81 43.50
C GLY A 10 -37.93 -1.00 44.57
N THR A 11 -37.15 -0.02 44.10
CA THR A 11 -36.66 1.12 44.89
C THR A 11 -36.62 2.38 44.00
N THR A 12 -36.90 3.51 44.64
CA THR A 12 -37.30 4.81 44.10
C THR A 12 -36.17 5.86 44.13
N GLY A 13 -36.17 6.79 43.16
CA GLY A 13 -35.71 8.19 43.28
C GLY A 13 -34.73 8.69 42.19
N PRO A 14 -34.56 10.00 41.96
CA PRO A 14 -35.52 11.12 41.91
C PRO A 14 -35.47 11.89 40.55
N PRO A 15 -36.34 12.90 40.29
CA PRO A 15 -36.42 13.59 39.00
C PRO A 15 -35.50 14.82 38.93
N GLY A 16 -34.84 15.03 37.80
CA GLY A 16 -33.89 16.13 37.58
C GLY A 16 -34.16 16.92 36.31
N ASN A 17 -34.88 18.05 36.49
CA ASN A 17 -34.83 19.33 35.77
C ASN A 17 -34.66 19.38 34.24
N VAL A 18 -35.75 19.80 33.57
CA VAL A 18 -35.76 20.35 32.22
C VAL A 18 -35.55 21.87 32.32
N GLY A 19 -34.46 22.37 31.74
CA GLY A 19 -34.15 23.80 31.60
C GLY A 19 -33.87 24.17 30.13
N PRO A 20 -34.03 25.44 29.73
CA PRO A 20 -34.67 25.79 28.46
C PRO A 20 -33.72 26.06 27.29
N LEU A 21 -34.33 26.02 26.09
CA LEU A 21 -33.78 26.39 24.77
C LEU A 21 -32.86 27.62 24.81
N GLY A 22 -31.57 27.38 24.59
CA GLY A 22 -30.58 28.39 24.22
C GLY A 22 -30.41 28.45 22.71
N SER A 23 -30.76 29.59 22.13
CA SER A 23 -30.56 29.97 20.74
C SER A 23 -29.07 29.99 20.36
N ALA A 24 -28.62 28.95 19.66
CA ALA A 24 -27.32 28.95 19.00
C ALA A 24 -27.48 29.46 17.56
N ILE A 25 -27.01 30.68 17.33
CA ILE A 25 -26.78 31.26 15.99
C ILE A 25 -25.74 30.38 15.28
N PRO A 26 -26.04 29.76 14.12
CA PRO A 26 -25.02 29.07 13.34
C PRO A 26 -24.14 30.10 12.65
N GLY A 27 -22.86 30.08 13.01
CA GLY A 27 -21.84 30.89 12.40
C GLY A 27 -21.69 30.62 10.89
N ARG A 28 -21.34 31.70 10.18
CA ARG A 28 -20.58 31.76 8.92
C ARG A 28 -20.71 30.53 8.01
N THR A 29 -21.55 30.67 7.00
CA THR A 29 -21.47 29.92 5.75
C THR A 29 -20.05 30.01 5.16
N ARG A 30 -19.38 28.85 5.10
CA ARG A 30 -18.29 28.57 4.17
C ARG A 30 -18.84 28.63 2.75
N GLY A 31 -18.16 29.37 1.88
CA GLY A 31 -18.41 29.30 0.44
C GLY A 31 -17.86 30.49 -0.32
N SER A 32 -16.53 30.67 -0.36
CA SER A 32 -15.94 31.34 -1.53
C SER A 32 -15.03 30.34 -2.23
N VAL A 33 -15.42 30.03 -3.45
CA VAL A 33 -14.71 29.20 -4.41
C VAL A 33 -13.33 29.83 -4.62
N ARG A 34 -12.30 29.24 -4.00
CA ARG A 34 -10.90 29.60 -4.25
C ARG A 34 -10.18 28.37 -4.79
N GLN A 35 -10.09 28.29 -6.11
CA GLN A 35 -9.03 27.56 -6.80
C GLN A 35 -8.90 28.06 -8.26
N GLU A 36 -8.59 29.35 -8.43
CA GLU A 36 -7.93 29.80 -9.66
C GLU A 36 -6.52 29.19 -9.68
N VAL A 37 -6.37 28.12 -10.46
CA VAL A 37 -5.11 27.37 -10.61
C VAL A 37 -3.99 28.32 -11.05
N SER A 38 -2.90 28.31 -10.30
CA SER A 38 -1.76 29.22 -10.41
C SER A 38 -0.70 28.77 -11.43
N THR A 39 -0.96 27.74 -12.24
CA THR A 39 0.03 27.10 -13.12
C THR A 39 -0.57 26.71 -14.47
N CYS A 40 0.19 26.86 -15.55
CA CYS A 40 -0.16 26.43 -16.90
C CYS A 40 1.09 25.93 -17.65
N TYR A 41 0.89 25.20 -18.75
CA TYR A 41 1.96 24.57 -19.52
C TYR A 41 1.86 24.94 -21.01
N PHE A 42 2.99 25.16 -21.67
CA PHE A 42 3.06 25.43 -23.11
C PHE A 42 4.39 24.94 -23.67
N ARG A 43 4.38 24.18 -24.78
CA ARG A 43 5.58 23.61 -25.42
C ARG A 43 6.57 22.94 -24.45
N GLY A 44 6.04 22.16 -23.51
CA GLY A 44 6.85 21.48 -22.48
C GLY A 44 7.35 22.36 -21.31
N TYR A 45 7.07 23.66 -21.29
CA TYR A 45 7.45 24.56 -20.20
C TYR A 45 6.33 24.74 -19.18
N LYS A 46 6.70 24.75 -17.90
CA LYS A 46 5.81 25.07 -16.78
C LYS A 46 5.88 26.56 -16.45
N TYR A 47 4.73 27.21 -16.38
CA TYR A 47 4.60 28.60 -15.97
C TYR A 47 3.76 28.71 -14.70
N THR A 48 4.12 29.67 -13.85
CA THR A 48 3.42 30.00 -12.61
C THR A 48 2.88 31.42 -12.68
N ARG A 49 1.68 31.65 -12.17
CA ARG A 49 1.02 32.95 -12.15
C ARG A 49 1.88 33.94 -11.38
N ALA A 50 2.21 35.06 -12.02
CA ALA A 50 3.00 36.13 -11.43
C ALA A 50 2.11 37.29 -10.98
N TRP A 51 1.18 37.72 -11.85
CA TRP A 51 0.33 38.88 -11.61
C TRP A 51 -0.97 38.78 -12.43
N ALA A 52 -2.04 39.44 -12.01
CA ALA A 52 -3.30 39.49 -12.78
C ALA A 52 -3.97 40.86 -12.68
N SER A 53 -4.70 41.22 -13.74
CA SER A 53 -5.55 42.40 -13.85
C SER A 53 -6.84 42.09 -14.57
N SER A 54 -7.73 43.07 -14.66
CA SER A 54 -8.93 43.03 -15.50
C SER A 54 -8.64 42.89 -17.01
N ARG A 55 -7.40 43.14 -17.46
CA ARG A 55 -7.02 43.07 -18.88
C ARG A 55 -6.22 41.82 -19.24
N LYS A 56 -5.31 41.40 -18.36
CA LYS A 56 -4.41 40.26 -18.61
C LYS A 56 -4.00 39.53 -17.34
N ILE A 57 -3.67 38.25 -17.49
CA ILE A 57 -3.01 37.41 -16.48
C ILE A 57 -1.59 37.12 -16.96
N SER A 58 -0.60 37.46 -16.13
CA SER A 58 0.83 37.25 -16.43
C SER A 58 1.37 36.05 -15.67
N TYR A 59 2.17 35.25 -16.35
CA TYR A 59 2.82 34.04 -15.88
C TYR A 59 4.33 34.13 -16.15
N ARG A 60 5.11 33.47 -15.30
CA ARG A 60 6.57 33.37 -15.42
C ARG A 60 7.01 31.92 -15.38
N CYS A 61 8.09 31.59 -16.06
CA CYS A 61 8.70 30.27 -16.06
C CYS A 61 8.94 29.77 -14.64
N SER A 62 8.73 28.49 -14.37
CA SER A 62 9.03 27.90 -13.05
C SER A 62 10.51 28.01 -12.67
N HIS A 63 11.41 28.11 -13.66
CA HIS A 63 12.86 28.28 -13.47
C HIS A 63 13.31 29.76 -13.44
N TRP A 64 12.40 30.72 -13.26
CA TRP A 64 12.75 32.16 -13.24
C TRP A 64 13.81 32.51 -12.17
N ARG A 65 13.78 31.81 -11.02
CA ARG A 65 14.79 31.98 -9.95
C ARG A 65 16.19 31.50 -10.34
N GLN A 66 16.28 30.71 -11.41
CA GLN A 66 17.53 30.23 -12.00
C GLN A 66 17.94 31.09 -13.21
N GLY A 67 17.32 32.25 -13.40
CA GLY A 67 17.68 33.22 -14.46
C GLY A 67 16.90 33.06 -15.77
N CYS A 68 15.88 32.20 -15.85
CA CYS A 68 15.09 32.07 -17.07
C CYS A 68 14.15 33.28 -17.27
N PRO A 69 14.24 34.03 -18.39
CA PRO A 69 13.39 35.19 -18.68
C PRO A 69 12.01 34.81 -19.22
N GLY A 70 11.73 33.51 -19.41
CA GLY A 70 10.51 33.01 -20.03
C GLY A 70 9.27 33.52 -19.29
N THR A 71 8.42 34.25 -20.00
CA THR A 71 7.15 34.78 -19.48
C THR A 71 6.03 34.49 -20.45
N MET A 72 4.81 34.47 -19.95
CA MET A 72 3.61 34.26 -20.77
C MET A 72 2.49 35.17 -20.28
N ALA A 73 1.74 35.78 -21.17
CA ALA A 73 0.59 36.61 -20.82
C ALA A 73 -0.67 36.14 -21.54
N PHE A 74 -1.73 35.91 -20.77
CA PHE A 74 -3.09 35.69 -21.25
C PHE A 74 -3.85 37.00 -21.30
N PHE A 75 -4.41 37.36 -22.44
CA PHE A 75 -5.21 38.57 -22.62
C PHE A 75 -6.70 38.22 -22.62
N ILE A 76 -7.45 38.86 -21.72
CA ILE A 76 -8.88 38.55 -21.52
C ILE A 76 -9.71 39.03 -22.72
N GLY A 77 -9.39 40.19 -23.30
CA GLY A 77 -10.16 40.74 -24.42
C GLY A 77 -10.06 39.93 -25.72
N THR A 78 -8.92 39.26 -25.95
CA THR A 78 -8.67 38.49 -27.18
C THR A 78 -8.69 36.98 -26.95
N MET A 79 -8.85 36.53 -25.70
CA MET A 79 -8.74 35.13 -25.28
C MET A 79 -7.45 34.45 -25.79
N GLY A 80 -6.37 35.22 -25.96
CA GLY A 80 -5.13 34.80 -26.59
C GLY A 80 -3.91 34.85 -25.66
N TYR A 81 -2.89 34.06 -25.98
CA TYR A 81 -1.61 34.02 -25.25
C TYR A 81 -0.47 34.62 -26.05
N THR A 82 0.45 35.26 -25.33
CA THR A 82 1.78 35.60 -25.83
C THR A 82 2.81 34.92 -24.95
N ALA A 83 3.82 34.29 -25.54
CA ALA A 83 4.91 33.64 -24.82
C ALA A 83 6.23 34.28 -25.25
N HIS A 84 7.12 34.52 -24.28
CA HIS A 84 8.46 35.04 -24.51
C HIS A 84 9.47 33.88 -24.44
N PRO A 85 10.59 33.98 -25.18
CA PRO A 85 11.59 32.91 -25.26
C PRO A 85 12.09 32.44 -23.88
N HIS A 86 12.34 31.14 -23.77
CA HIS A 86 12.99 30.53 -22.61
C HIS A 86 14.47 30.37 -22.87
N THR A 87 15.27 30.44 -21.80
CA THR A 87 16.68 30.01 -21.80
C THR A 87 16.87 28.68 -21.08
N CYS A 88 15.84 28.17 -20.39
CA CYS A 88 15.92 26.91 -19.63
C CYS A 88 15.66 25.64 -20.48
N ARG A 89 15.43 25.81 -21.78
CA ARG A 89 15.39 24.81 -22.88
C ARG A 89 14.97 25.57 -24.17
N ASN A 90 15.31 25.09 -25.37
CA ASN A 90 14.87 25.70 -26.65
C ASN A 90 13.63 24.99 -27.23
N VAL A 91 12.52 25.72 -27.41
CA VAL A 91 11.43 25.41 -28.34
C VAL A 91 10.77 26.73 -28.78
N ASP A 92 10.71 26.98 -30.09
CA ASP A 92 10.22 28.22 -30.72
C ASP A 92 8.71 28.44 -30.53
N ALA A 93 8.25 29.70 -30.40
CA ALA A 93 6.87 30.04 -30.07
C ALA A 93 6.09 30.72 -31.22
N ALA A 94 5.04 30.07 -31.72
CA ALA A 94 3.92 30.67 -32.47
C ALA A 94 2.60 30.45 -31.69
N GLY A 95 1.70 31.44 -31.75
CA GLY A 95 0.60 31.66 -30.82
C GLY A 95 -0.55 30.65 -30.84
N THR A 96 -1.25 30.52 -29.71
CA THR A 96 -2.32 29.53 -29.51
C THR A 96 -3.34 29.90 -28.45
N SER A 97 -4.54 29.32 -28.61
CA SER A 97 -5.66 29.30 -27.67
C SER A 97 -5.38 28.42 -26.44
N LEU A 98 -6.04 28.71 -25.31
CA LEU A 98 -5.99 27.85 -24.11
C LEU A 98 -6.92 26.66 -24.29
N VAL A 99 -6.38 25.46 -24.11
CA VAL A 99 -7.17 24.23 -24.02
C VAL A 99 -7.11 23.71 -22.58
N ASP A 100 -8.27 23.54 -21.95
CA ASP A 100 -8.35 22.87 -20.64
C ASP A 100 -8.53 21.37 -20.84
N VAL A 101 -7.46 20.61 -20.57
CA VAL A 101 -7.43 19.15 -20.68
C VAL A 101 -7.63 18.47 -19.33
N SER A 102 -8.01 19.21 -18.28
CA SER A 102 -8.09 18.67 -16.92
C SER A 102 -9.01 17.44 -16.80
N SER A 103 -10.10 17.38 -17.58
CA SER A 103 -10.99 16.21 -17.60
C SER A 103 -10.33 15.02 -18.28
N ALA A 104 -9.79 15.20 -19.49
CA ALA A 104 -9.11 14.14 -20.22
C ALA A 104 -7.91 13.58 -19.44
N MET A 105 -7.13 14.46 -18.80
CA MET A 105 -6.04 14.03 -17.91
C MET A 105 -6.56 13.23 -16.70
N LYS A 106 -7.70 13.62 -16.11
CA LYS A 106 -8.30 12.89 -14.99
C LYS A 106 -8.70 11.47 -15.42
N ASP A 107 -9.33 11.33 -16.56
CA ASP A 107 -9.79 10.03 -17.10
C ASP A 107 -8.58 9.16 -17.42
N ARG A 108 -7.57 9.71 -18.09
CA ARG A 108 -6.33 9.00 -18.42
C ARG A 108 -5.56 8.53 -17.19
N VAL A 109 -5.50 9.36 -16.14
CA VAL A 109 -4.88 8.99 -14.86
C VAL A 109 -5.63 7.83 -14.20
N ASP A 110 -6.97 7.84 -14.23
CA ASP A 110 -7.76 6.76 -13.63
C ASP A 110 -7.54 5.43 -14.37
N THR A 111 -7.55 5.45 -15.71
CA THR A 111 -7.21 4.28 -16.54
C THR A 111 -5.83 3.71 -16.17
N LEU A 112 -4.80 4.55 -16.17
CA LEU A 112 -3.42 4.13 -15.87
C LEU A 112 -3.20 3.78 -14.40
N ALA A 113 -4.07 4.24 -13.49
CA ALA A 113 -3.99 3.87 -12.07
C ALA A 113 -4.51 2.46 -11.82
N ILE A 114 -5.45 1.98 -12.63
CA ILE A 114 -6.17 0.72 -12.45
C ILE A 114 -5.61 -0.38 -13.36
N GLU A 115 -5.49 -0.14 -14.68
CA GLU A 115 -5.13 -1.18 -15.66
C GLU A 115 -3.70 -1.72 -15.41
N PRO A 116 -2.64 -0.89 -15.39
CA PRO A 116 -1.31 -1.33 -14.99
C PRO A 116 -1.10 -1.04 -13.50
N VAL A 117 -1.80 -1.76 -12.61
CA VAL A 117 -1.76 -1.53 -11.16
C VAL A 117 -0.33 -1.50 -10.57
N ALA A 118 0.60 -2.28 -11.14
CA ALA A 118 2.00 -2.32 -10.73
C ALA A 118 2.83 -1.09 -11.14
N LEU A 119 2.32 -0.24 -12.03
CA LEU A 119 3.06 0.91 -12.54
C LEU A 119 3.26 1.97 -11.43
N PRO A 120 4.49 2.45 -11.16
CA PRO A 120 4.69 3.48 -10.15
C PRO A 120 3.96 4.78 -10.49
N ALA A 121 3.39 5.46 -9.49
CA ALA A 121 2.64 6.71 -9.69
C ALA A 121 3.46 7.80 -10.43
N ARG A 122 4.77 7.82 -10.22
CA ARG A 122 5.69 8.71 -10.96
C ARG A 122 5.77 8.39 -12.46
N ARG A 123 5.71 7.10 -12.84
CA ARG A 123 5.70 6.68 -14.25
C ARG A 123 4.37 7.01 -14.92
N ILE A 124 3.27 6.92 -14.17
CA ILE A 124 1.95 7.42 -14.62
C ILE A 124 2.02 8.92 -14.89
N TRP A 125 2.62 9.71 -13.98
CA TRP A 125 2.85 11.14 -14.22
C TRP A 125 3.68 11.40 -15.46
N ASP A 126 4.80 10.69 -15.65
CA ASP A 126 5.65 10.87 -16.84
C ASP A 126 4.89 10.59 -18.14
N ALA A 127 4.06 9.54 -18.17
CA ALA A 127 3.23 9.18 -19.33
C ALA A 127 2.20 10.27 -19.62
N VAL A 128 1.40 10.67 -18.63
CA VAL A 128 0.37 11.71 -18.78
C VAL A 128 0.98 13.07 -19.11
N ARG A 129 2.14 13.41 -18.51
CA ARG A 129 2.86 14.64 -18.86
C ARG A 129 3.31 14.62 -20.32
N SER A 130 3.85 13.50 -20.80
CA SER A 130 4.30 13.37 -22.18
C SER A 130 3.14 13.50 -23.17
N GLU A 131 2.01 12.87 -22.85
CA GLU A 131 0.81 12.85 -23.68
C GLU A 131 0.16 14.25 -23.79
N PHE A 132 -0.01 14.96 -22.67
CA PHE A 132 -0.76 16.22 -22.65
C PHE A 132 0.09 17.48 -22.72
N TYR A 133 1.36 17.43 -22.28
CA TYR A 133 2.26 18.58 -22.21
C TYR A 133 3.53 18.42 -23.06
N GLY A 134 3.55 17.45 -23.98
CA GLY A 134 4.67 17.21 -24.89
C GLY A 134 5.09 18.43 -25.71
N ALA A 135 6.32 18.43 -26.20
CA ALA A 135 6.87 19.53 -27.02
C ALA A 135 6.12 19.69 -28.36
N ASP A 136 5.55 18.61 -28.86
CA ASP A 136 4.76 18.56 -30.09
C ASP A 136 3.35 19.14 -29.93
N ASN A 137 2.94 19.50 -28.70
CA ASN A 137 1.66 20.12 -28.46
C ASN A 137 1.73 21.62 -28.82
N GLU A 138 1.07 21.97 -29.92
CA GLU A 138 1.04 23.34 -30.41
C GLU A 138 0.25 24.28 -29.48
N HIS A 139 -0.66 23.76 -28.63
CA HIS A 139 -1.56 24.56 -27.81
C HIS A 139 -1.01 24.93 -26.42
N VAL A 140 -1.50 26.04 -25.87
CA VAL A 140 -1.32 26.34 -24.43
C VAL A 140 -2.30 25.48 -23.66
N VAL A 141 -1.80 24.62 -22.80
CA VAL A 141 -2.62 23.64 -22.10
C VAL A 141 -2.71 23.98 -20.62
N ARG A 142 -3.95 23.98 -20.13
CA ARG A 142 -4.27 23.97 -18.70
C ARG A 142 -4.69 22.55 -18.31
N GLY A 143 -4.07 22.01 -17.27
CA GLY A 143 -4.37 20.66 -16.81
C GLY A 143 -3.92 20.43 -15.37
N LEU A 144 -3.72 19.16 -15.00
CA LEU A 144 -3.30 18.76 -13.67
C LEU A 144 -1.80 18.97 -13.43
N SER A 145 -1.45 19.35 -12.20
CA SER A 145 -0.07 19.33 -11.69
C SER A 145 0.33 17.94 -11.19
N GLU A 146 1.65 17.68 -11.11
CA GLU A 146 2.19 16.41 -10.60
C GLU A 146 1.60 16.00 -9.24
N PRO A 147 1.52 16.87 -8.20
CA PRO A 147 0.90 16.47 -6.93
C PRO A 147 -0.59 16.12 -7.06
N GLN A 148 -1.33 16.75 -7.98
CA GLN A 148 -2.74 16.42 -8.24
C GLN A 148 -2.86 15.05 -8.92
N VAL A 149 -1.98 14.73 -9.86
CA VAL A 149 -1.92 13.41 -10.51
C VAL A 149 -1.55 12.33 -9.50
N LEU A 150 -0.47 12.50 -8.73
CA LEU A 150 -0.06 11.51 -7.73
C LEU A 150 -1.16 11.24 -6.68
N ARG A 151 -1.82 12.30 -6.20
CA ARG A 151 -2.96 12.16 -5.29
C ARG A 151 -4.11 11.39 -5.93
N ARG A 152 -4.42 11.69 -7.20
CA ARG A 152 -5.49 11.01 -7.94
C ARG A 152 -5.18 9.53 -8.17
N VAL A 153 -3.94 9.18 -8.52
CA VAL A 153 -3.51 7.76 -8.64
C VAL A 153 -3.77 7.01 -7.34
N ASN A 154 -3.32 7.57 -6.20
CA ASN A 154 -3.52 6.93 -4.89
C ASN A 154 -5.01 6.79 -4.55
N GLN A 155 -5.82 7.81 -4.86
CA GLN A 155 -7.26 7.79 -4.63
C GLN A 155 -7.96 6.74 -5.51
N ALA A 156 -7.67 6.71 -6.82
CA ALA A 156 -8.25 5.75 -7.75
C ALA A 156 -7.91 4.31 -7.35
N ARG A 157 -6.64 4.05 -7.00
CA ARG A 157 -6.22 2.73 -6.47
C ARG A 157 -6.93 2.37 -5.18
N SER A 158 -7.01 3.30 -4.22
CA SER A 158 -7.71 3.05 -2.96
C SER A 158 -9.20 2.79 -3.15
N GLN A 159 -9.86 3.45 -4.11
CA GLN A 159 -11.27 3.24 -4.38
C GLN A 159 -11.52 1.92 -5.11
N HIS A 160 -10.65 1.55 -6.04
CA HIS A 160 -10.81 0.35 -6.86
C HIS A 160 -10.39 -0.93 -6.11
N PHE A 161 -9.33 -0.86 -5.31
CA PHE A 161 -8.75 -2.00 -4.58
C PHE A 161 -9.06 -1.97 -3.07
N SER A 162 -10.23 -1.42 -2.69
CA SER A 162 -10.80 -1.49 -1.33
C SER A 162 -10.11 -0.69 -0.22
N GLY A 163 -9.03 0.05 -0.50
CA GLY A 163 -8.28 0.85 0.48
C GLY A 163 -7.51 0.03 1.52
N ASP A 164 -7.87 -1.25 1.71
CA ASP A 164 -7.05 -2.23 2.39
C ASP A 164 -5.89 -2.65 1.46
N VAL A 165 -4.68 -2.22 1.83
CA VAL A 165 -3.44 -2.58 1.14
C VAL A 165 -3.26 -4.10 1.01
N HIS A 166 -3.89 -4.89 1.89
CA HIS A 166 -3.84 -6.35 1.85
C HIS A 166 -4.72 -6.96 0.76
N GLY A 167 -5.86 -6.33 0.44
CA GLY A 167 -6.69 -6.79 -0.68
C GLY A 167 -6.03 -6.50 -2.03
N ALA A 168 -5.28 -5.39 -2.14
CA ALA A 168 -4.62 -5.02 -3.38
C ALA A 168 -3.50 -5.99 -3.78
N ILE A 169 -2.73 -6.53 -2.82
CA ILE A 169 -1.62 -7.44 -3.11
C ILE A 169 -2.08 -8.81 -3.62
N GLU A 170 -3.33 -9.21 -3.34
CA GLU A 170 -3.90 -10.48 -3.83
C GLU A 170 -4.30 -10.45 -5.31
N ILE A 171 -4.35 -9.26 -5.91
CA ILE A 171 -4.90 -9.07 -7.25
C ILE A 171 -3.76 -9.16 -8.28
N PRO A 172 -3.87 -10.04 -9.30
CA PRO A 172 -2.89 -10.09 -10.38
C PRO A 172 -2.77 -8.72 -11.09
N PRO A 173 -1.56 -8.30 -11.51
CA PRO A 173 -0.27 -9.01 -11.42
C PRO A 173 0.51 -8.78 -10.11
N LEU A 174 -0.08 -8.19 -9.07
CA LEU A 174 0.63 -7.97 -7.80
C LEU A 174 0.83 -9.25 -6.99
N SER A 175 -0.06 -10.23 -7.18
CA SER A 175 0.03 -11.56 -6.56
C SER A 175 0.84 -12.58 -7.33
N THR A 176 1.30 -12.24 -8.54
CA THR A 176 2.01 -13.17 -9.43
C THR A 176 3.52 -13.10 -9.24
N ALA A 177 4.19 -14.23 -9.39
CA ALA A 177 5.64 -14.31 -9.44
C ALA A 177 6.20 -13.46 -10.59
N LEU A 178 7.42 -12.95 -10.41
CA LEU A 178 8.02 -12.02 -11.36
C LEU A 178 8.16 -12.68 -12.73
N ASN A 179 7.54 -12.09 -13.75
CA ASN A 179 7.52 -12.58 -15.13
C ASN A 179 6.81 -13.94 -15.33
N GLU A 180 5.98 -14.36 -14.37
CA GLU A 180 5.24 -15.62 -14.45
C GLU A 180 3.74 -15.39 -14.23
N ALA A 181 2.90 -16.29 -14.77
CA ALA A 181 1.46 -16.26 -14.55
C ALA A 181 1.02 -17.01 -13.27
N VAL A 182 1.98 -17.42 -12.43
CA VAL A 182 1.73 -18.21 -11.22
C VAL A 182 1.63 -17.28 -10.02
N SER A 183 0.61 -17.47 -9.19
CA SER A 183 0.48 -16.75 -7.92
C SER A 183 1.52 -17.23 -6.92
N PHE A 184 2.22 -16.31 -6.24
CA PHE A 184 3.03 -16.66 -5.08
C PHE A 184 2.19 -16.73 -3.79
N PHE A 185 1.00 -16.12 -3.77
CA PHE A 185 0.10 -16.22 -2.63
C PHE A 185 -0.47 -17.62 -2.50
N GLN A 186 -0.35 -18.17 -1.29
CA GLN A 186 -0.82 -19.52 -0.97
C GLN A 186 -2.03 -19.50 -0.05
N PHE A 187 -2.06 -18.59 0.94
CA PHE A 187 -3.23 -18.43 1.80
C PHE A 187 -3.33 -17.03 2.44
N HIS A 188 -4.56 -16.65 2.78
CA HIS A 188 -4.87 -15.55 3.68
C HIS A 188 -6.01 -15.99 4.60
N TYR A 189 -5.69 -16.18 5.89
CA TYR A 189 -6.65 -16.65 6.89
C TYR A 189 -6.78 -15.65 8.03
N VAL A 190 -7.98 -15.64 8.62
CA VAL A 190 -8.27 -14.94 9.87
C VAL A 190 -8.69 -15.99 10.89
N THR A 191 -7.91 -16.13 11.96
CA THR A 191 -8.15 -17.11 13.03
C THR A 191 -8.52 -16.42 14.34
N VAL A 192 -9.18 -17.14 15.23
CA VAL A 192 -9.59 -16.61 16.53
C VAL A 192 -8.35 -16.39 17.38
N ASN A 193 -8.21 -15.18 17.93
CA ASN A 193 -7.19 -14.90 18.93
C ASN A 193 -7.75 -15.21 20.32
N ARG A 194 -7.31 -16.31 20.93
CA ARG A 194 -7.80 -16.73 22.26
C ARG A 194 -7.39 -15.80 23.39
N GLU A 195 -6.30 -15.05 23.24
CA GLU A 195 -5.87 -14.05 24.23
C GLU A 195 -6.70 -12.77 24.14
N ASN A 196 -7.22 -12.44 22.95
CA ASN A 196 -8.04 -11.27 22.73
C ASN A 196 -9.07 -11.48 21.61
N LEU A 197 -10.28 -11.90 22.00
CA LEU A 197 -11.37 -12.19 21.08
C LEU A 197 -11.83 -10.98 20.23
N SER A 198 -11.50 -9.75 20.65
CA SER A 198 -11.81 -8.52 19.87
C SER A 198 -10.79 -8.24 18.76
N LYS A 199 -9.66 -8.95 18.73
CA LYS A 199 -8.55 -8.73 17.79
C LYS A 199 -8.11 -10.07 17.18
N PRO A 200 -8.83 -10.56 16.15
CA PRO A 200 -8.48 -11.83 15.52
C PRO A 200 -7.08 -11.79 14.91
N THR A 201 -6.46 -12.97 14.82
CA THR A 201 -5.15 -13.13 14.21
C THR A 201 -5.32 -13.22 12.70
N ARG A 202 -4.54 -12.44 11.96
CA ARG A 202 -4.51 -12.49 10.49
C ARG A 202 -3.19 -13.09 10.06
N LEU A 203 -3.26 -14.08 9.18
CA LEU A 203 -2.12 -14.80 8.62
C LEU A 203 -2.13 -14.67 7.10
N ILE A 204 -0.99 -14.32 6.52
CA ILE A 204 -0.79 -14.30 5.08
C ILE A 204 0.45 -15.13 4.75
N GLY A 205 0.27 -16.17 3.96
CA GLY A 205 1.32 -17.09 3.55
C GLY A 205 1.61 -17.00 2.06
N TRP A 206 2.88 -16.94 1.72
CA TRP A 206 3.32 -17.01 0.33
C TRP A 206 4.58 -17.85 0.13
N ALA A 207 4.65 -18.44 -1.05
CA ALA A 207 5.76 -19.22 -1.55
C ALA A 207 5.65 -19.34 -3.07
N HIS A 208 6.79 -19.51 -3.72
CA HIS A 208 6.78 -19.90 -5.12
C HIS A 208 6.38 -21.38 -5.25
N SER A 209 5.40 -21.72 -6.08
CA SER A 209 4.87 -23.09 -6.18
C SER A 209 5.97 -24.14 -6.43
N SER A 210 6.94 -23.84 -7.31
CA SER A 210 8.07 -24.73 -7.56
C SER A 210 8.97 -24.96 -6.34
N LEU A 211 9.12 -23.97 -5.45
CA LEU A 211 9.93 -24.09 -4.24
C LEU A 211 9.22 -24.89 -3.15
N ILE A 212 7.88 -24.86 -3.10
CA ILE A 212 7.09 -25.69 -2.16
C ILE A 212 7.44 -27.17 -2.33
N ASN A 213 7.78 -27.61 -3.54
CA ASN A 213 8.20 -29.00 -3.79
C ASN A 213 9.44 -29.41 -2.98
N LEU A 214 10.32 -28.48 -2.60
CA LEU A 214 11.46 -28.77 -1.73
C LEU A 214 11.03 -29.19 -0.32
N LEU A 215 9.87 -28.75 0.16
CA LEU A 215 9.30 -29.14 1.45
C LEU A 215 8.64 -30.54 1.41
N ARG A 216 8.38 -31.09 0.22
CA ARG A 216 7.69 -32.38 0.05
C ARG A 216 8.65 -33.57 0.05
N TYR A 217 9.97 -33.34 0.03
CA TYR A 217 10.93 -34.42 0.15
C TYR A 217 10.89 -35.01 1.57
N ASN A 218 10.78 -36.34 1.65
CA ASN A 218 10.75 -37.02 2.94
C ASN A 218 12.09 -36.85 3.68
N GLY A 219 12.01 -36.58 4.98
CA GLY A 219 13.17 -36.51 5.85
C GLY A 219 14.04 -35.26 5.63
N THR A 220 13.47 -34.18 5.10
CA THR A 220 14.18 -32.90 4.98
C THR A 220 14.49 -32.30 6.34
N THR A 221 15.63 -31.61 6.44
CA THR A 221 15.90 -30.68 7.53
C THR A 221 15.28 -29.33 7.16
N ILE A 222 14.30 -28.87 7.96
CA ILE A 222 13.68 -27.55 7.81
C ILE A 222 14.23 -26.58 8.86
N PHE A 223 14.38 -25.32 8.48
CA PHE A 223 14.82 -24.24 9.35
C PHE A 223 13.69 -23.22 9.46
N VAL A 224 13.27 -22.92 10.68
CA VAL A 224 12.17 -21.98 10.95
C VAL A 224 12.73 -20.76 11.69
N ASP A 225 12.58 -19.58 11.08
CA ASP A 225 13.11 -18.33 11.62
C ASP A 225 12.04 -17.24 11.67
N GLY A 226 11.91 -16.58 12.83
CA GLY A 226 10.97 -15.49 13.06
C GLY A 226 11.65 -14.12 12.97
N THR A 227 11.18 -13.25 12.06
CA THR A 227 11.67 -11.87 11.94
C THR A 227 10.61 -10.87 12.43
N PHE A 228 10.99 -10.01 13.38
CA PHE A 228 10.07 -9.07 14.04
C PHE A 228 10.16 -7.63 13.56
N ARG A 229 11.30 -7.25 12.97
CA ARG A 229 11.62 -5.85 12.63
C ARG A 229 11.33 -5.48 11.18
N CYS A 230 11.22 -6.48 10.31
CA CYS A 230 11.07 -6.31 8.86
C CYS A 230 9.68 -6.77 8.42
N VAL A 231 8.64 -6.18 9.02
CA VAL A 231 7.23 -6.54 8.74
C VAL A 231 6.43 -5.30 8.34
N PRO A 232 5.42 -5.45 7.45
CA PRO A 232 4.52 -4.35 7.12
C PRO A 232 3.76 -3.83 8.35
N PRO A 233 3.34 -2.55 8.35
CA PRO A 233 2.47 -2.01 9.39
C PRO A 233 1.23 -2.89 9.62
N GLY A 234 0.90 -3.12 10.89
CA GLY A 234 -0.20 -4.00 11.30
C GLY A 234 0.20 -5.44 11.60
N TYR A 235 1.35 -5.90 11.08
CA TYR A 235 1.90 -7.22 11.39
C TYR A 235 2.93 -7.15 12.52
N LYS A 236 3.03 -8.24 13.27
CA LYS A 236 3.94 -8.37 14.41
C LYS A 236 5.15 -9.22 14.08
N GLN A 237 5.05 -10.16 13.13
CA GLN A 237 6.15 -11.04 12.75
C GLN A 237 5.98 -11.61 11.34
N CYS A 238 7.10 -12.01 10.74
CA CYS A 238 7.16 -12.84 9.55
C CYS A 238 7.99 -14.09 9.87
N VAL A 239 7.39 -15.27 9.76
CA VAL A 239 8.06 -16.57 9.95
C VAL A 239 8.46 -17.14 8.60
N ILE A 240 9.70 -17.57 8.49
CA ILE A 240 10.32 -18.07 7.25
C ILE A 240 10.62 -19.57 7.43
N PHE A 241 10.19 -20.38 6.47
CA PHE A 241 10.51 -21.80 6.37
C PHE A 241 11.54 -21.98 5.28
N MET A 242 12.72 -22.47 5.66
CA MET A 242 13.85 -22.70 4.76
C MET A 242 14.22 -24.18 4.73
N VAL A 243 14.71 -24.65 3.58
CA VAL A 243 15.22 -26.01 3.40
C VAL A 243 16.67 -25.92 2.98
N HIS A 244 17.51 -26.83 3.49
CA HIS A 244 18.82 -27.05 2.90
C HIS A 244 18.68 -27.98 1.69
N ASP A 245 18.69 -27.39 0.49
CA ASP A 245 18.64 -28.15 -0.76
C ASP A 245 20.00 -28.80 -1.02
N ARG A 246 20.06 -30.13 -0.86
CA ARG A 246 21.31 -30.90 -1.02
C ARG A 246 21.85 -30.85 -2.44
N ALA A 247 20.98 -30.67 -3.45
CA ALA A 247 21.41 -30.65 -4.84
C ALA A 247 22.21 -29.37 -5.17
N SER A 248 21.72 -28.21 -4.72
CA SER A 248 22.44 -26.94 -4.87
C SER A 248 23.46 -26.66 -3.76
N GLY A 249 23.33 -27.31 -2.60
CA GLY A 249 24.13 -27.01 -1.40
C GLY A 249 23.75 -25.68 -0.75
N LEU A 250 22.55 -25.16 -1.03
CA LEU A 250 22.09 -23.86 -0.56
C LEU A 250 20.94 -23.99 0.45
N TYR A 251 20.87 -23.01 1.35
CA TYR A 251 19.69 -22.78 2.18
C TYR A 251 18.69 -21.94 1.39
N VAL A 252 17.57 -22.57 1.01
CA VAL A 252 16.54 -21.96 0.18
C VAL A 252 15.37 -21.56 1.07
N PRO A 253 15.04 -20.27 1.20
CA PRO A 253 13.80 -19.86 1.81
C PRO A 253 12.63 -20.20 0.88
N VAL A 254 11.78 -21.12 1.35
CA VAL A 254 10.68 -21.65 0.55
C VAL A 254 9.40 -20.88 0.84
N TYR A 255 9.12 -20.65 2.11
CA TYR A 255 7.84 -20.16 2.57
C TYR A 255 7.98 -18.99 3.54
N TYR A 256 7.08 -18.03 3.43
CA TYR A 256 7.00 -16.87 4.28
C TYR A 256 5.59 -16.72 4.81
N VAL A 257 5.44 -16.44 6.11
CA VAL A 257 4.15 -16.29 6.75
C VAL A 257 4.14 -15.04 7.63
N LEU A 258 3.33 -14.05 7.26
CA LEU A 258 3.08 -12.86 8.06
C LEU A 258 1.97 -13.11 9.08
N SER A 259 2.19 -12.69 10.33
CA SER A 259 1.20 -12.79 11.41
C SER A 259 1.02 -11.48 12.18
N THR A 260 -0.23 -11.15 12.52
CA THR A 260 -0.58 -10.06 13.44
C THR A 260 -0.49 -10.45 14.91
N SER A 261 -0.20 -11.71 15.21
CA SER A 261 -0.01 -12.26 16.56
C SER A 261 1.38 -12.90 16.72
N ARG A 262 1.79 -13.11 17.97
CA ARG A 262 2.97 -13.89 18.39
C ARG A 262 2.62 -14.94 19.44
N SER A 263 1.35 -15.32 19.50
CA SER A 263 0.86 -16.32 20.45
C SER A 263 1.19 -17.73 19.96
N GLY A 264 1.19 -18.71 20.88
CA GLY A 264 1.35 -20.13 20.54
C GLY A 264 0.33 -20.62 19.52
N ASP A 265 -0.95 -20.24 19.68
CA ASP A 265 -1.99 -20.55 18.69
C ASP A 265 -1.61 -20.04 17.28
N SER A 266 -1.01 -18.85 17.19
CA SER A 266 -0.59 -18.30 15.89
C SER A 266 0.56 -19.08 15.28
N PHE A 267 1.52 -19.56 16.07
CA PHE A 267 2.58 -20.45 15.58
C PHE A 267 2.01 -21.77 15.09
N TRP A 268 1.08 -22.35 15.84
CA TRP A 268 0.40 -23.58 15.45
C TRP A 268 -0.33 -23.40 14.11
N ASP A 269 -1.12 -22.34 13.96
CA ASP A 269 -1.84 -22.02 12.72
C ASP A 269 -0.88 -21.83 11.55
N MET A 270 0.23 -21.10 11.74
CA MET A 270 1.24 -20.87 10.70
C MET A 270 1.86 -22.18 10.20
N VAL A 271 2.30 -23.05 11.11
CA VAL A 271 2.88 -24.35 10.73
C VAL A 271 1.81 -25.23 10.08
N HIS A 272 0.59 -25.26 10.63
CA HIS A 272 -0.52 -26.03 10.09
C HIS A 272 -0.83 -25.65 8.63
N PHE A 273 -0.96 -24.36 8.32
CA PHE A 273 -1.27 -23.92 6.95
C PHE A 273 -0.13 -24.16 5.97
N VAL A 274 1.14 -24.15 6.42
CA VAL A 274 2.27 -24.58 5.59
C VAL A 274 2.22 -26.08 5.31
N VAL A 275 1.83 -26.91 6.28
CA VAL A 275 1.61 -28.35 6.02
C VAL A 275 0.48 -28.56 5.00
N GLN A 276 -0.64 -27.84 5.13
CA GLN A 276 -1.76 -27.93 4.19
C GLN A 276 -1.35 -27.56 2.75
N SER A 277 -0.52 -26.53 2.56
CA SER A 277 -0.06 -26.13 1.21
C SER A 277 0.94 -27.10 0.57
N THR A 278 1.45 -28.06 1.34
CA THR A 278 2.27 -29.16 0.84
C THR A 278 1.47 -30.43 0.53
N ASP A 279 0.14 -30.33 0.42
CA ASP A 279 -0.77 -31.48 0.31
C ASP A 279 -0.58 -32.48 1.48
N GLN A 280 -0.24 -31.95 2.66
CA GLN A 280 0.12 -32.71 3.86
C GLN A 280 1.34 -33.66 3.69
N GLN A 281 2.22 -33.38 2.73
CA GLN A 281 3.42 -34.19 2.46
C GLN A 281 4.69 -33.68 3.18
N LEU A 282 4.61 -32.58 3.92
CA LEU A 282 5.73 -32.08 4.72
C LEU A 282 6.01 -33.01 5.90
N GLU A 283 7.01 -33.86 5.75
CA GLU A 283 7.48 -34.81 6.77
C GLU A 283 8.98 -34.59 7.03
N PRO A 284 9.35 -33.60 7.87
CA PRO A 284 10.74 -33.30 8.16
C PRO A 284 11.35 -34.35 9.11
N ALA A 285 12.64 -34.68 8.90
CA ALA A 285 13.40 -35.46 9.88
C ALA A 285 13.86 -34.59 11.04
N GLU A 286 14.19 -33.33 10.75
CA GLU A 286 14.77 -32.38 11.68
C GLU A 286 14.15 -31.01 11.48
N VAL A 287 13.85 -30.32 12.59
CA VAL A 287 13.40 -28.93 12.59
C VAL A 287 14.36 -28.10 13.41
N VAL A 288 15.09 -27.20 12.75
CA VAL A 288 15.99 -26.26 13.40
C VAL A 288 15.24 -24.93 13.60
N CYS A 289 15.04 -24.51 14.85
CA CYS A 289 14.34 -23.27 15.16
C CYS A 289 15.02 -22.50 16.29
N ASP A 290 14.55 -21.29 16.58
CA ASP A 290 14.98 -20.56 17.77
C ASP A 290 14.45 -21.22 19.07
N PHE A 291 14.76 -20.62 20.21
CA PHE A 291 14.42 -21.18 21.52
C PHE A 291 13.05 -20.68 22.04
N GLU A 292 12.17 -20.22 21.15
CA GLU A 292 10.83 -19.78 21.52
C GLU A 292 9.94 -21.00 21.82
N SER A 293 9.51 -21.14 23.08
CA SER A 293 8.73 -22.31 23.53
C SER A 293 7.45 -22.51 22.70
N ALA A 294 6.76 -21.42 22.39
CA ALA A 294 5.54 -21.44 21.59
C ALA A 294 5.77 -21.99 20.16
N LEU A 295 6.93 -21.68 19.55
CA LEU A 295 7.31 -22.23 18.25
C LEU A 295 7.69 -23.70 18.36
N ILE A 296 8.49 -24.06 19.37
CA ILE A 296 8.88 -25.45 19.63
C ILE A 296 7.64 -26.33 19.85
N ASP A 297 6.70 -25.90 20.67
CA ASP A 297 5.46 -26.63 20.96
C ASP A 297 4.62 -26.82 19.69
N ALA A 298 4.49 -25.78 18.86
CA ALA A 298 3.78 -25.86 17.58
C ALA A 298 4.44 -26.85 16.61
N VAL A 299 5.77 -26.80 16.48
CA VAL A 299 6.56 -27.71 15.65
C VAL A 299 6.43 -29.15 16.13
N GLN A 300 6.60 -29.40 17.42
CA GLN A 300 6.50 -30.75 17.99
C GLN A 300 5.09 -31.35 17.84
N THR A 301 4.06 -30.50 17.92
CA THR A 301 2.67 -30.93 17.72
C THR A 301 2.41 -31.33 16.26
N GLN A 302 2.91 -30.55 15.30
CA GLN A 302 2.69 -30.81 13.86
C GLN A 302 3.61 -31.89 13.30
N PHE A 303 4.82 -32.03 13.86
CA PHE A 303 5.84 -32.97 13.42
C PHE A 303 6.33 -33.84 14.59
N PRO A 304 5.49 -34.74 15.13
CA PRO A 304 5.81 -35.52 16.33
C PRO A 304 7.02 -36.46 16.16
N ASN A 305 7.37 -36.80 14.91
CA ASN A 305 8.49 -37.67 14.59
C ASN A 305 9.80 -36.90 14.30
N ALA A 306 9.73 -35.58 14.17
CA ALA A 306 10.90 -34.78 13.82
C ALA A 306 11.74 -34.45 15.07
N ILE A 307 13.06 -34.43 14.91
CA ILE A 307 13.97 -33.98 15.96
C ILE A 307 14.00 -32.45 15.95
N VAL A 308 13.59 -31.81 17.05
CA VAL A 308 13.70 -30.36 17.20
C VAL A 308 15.10 -30.00 17.71
N ILE A 309 15.79 -29.14 16.96
CA ILE A 309 17.17 -28.73 17.21
C ILE A 309 17.21 -27.22 17.44
N GLY A 310 17.85 -26.79 18.53
CA GLY A 310 18.07 -25.36 18.79
C GLY A 310 19.06 -24.74 17.81
N CYS A 311 18.71 -23.59 17.24
CA CYS A 311 19.54 -22.88 16.28
C CYS A 311 20.83 -22.33 16.93
N LEU A 312 21.99 -22.80 16.45
CA LEU A 312 23.30 -22.36 16.94
C LEU A 312 23.54 -20.85 16.76
N PHE A 313 23.02 -20.26 15.68
CA PHE A 313 23.14 -18.82 15.44
C PHE A 313 22.40 -18.01 16.52
N HIS A 314 21.18 -18.43 16.87
CA HIS A 314 20.39 -17.79 17.93
C HIS A 314 21.02 -18.00 19.31
N LEU A 315 21.56 -19.19 19.59
CA LEU A 315 22.31 -19.45 20.82
C LEU A 315 23.51 -18.49 20.95
N LYS A 316 24.33 -18.38 19.90
CA LYS A 316 25.47 -17.45 19.88
C LYS A 316 25.05 -16.00 20.09
N GLN A 317 23.95 -15.57 19.46
CA GLN A 317 23.41 -14.22 19.68
C GLN A 317 22.96 -14.00 21.13
N ALA A 318 22.24 -14.96 21.72
CA ALA A 318 21.77 -14.87 23.09
C ALA A 318 22.94 -14.77 24.07
N LEU A 319 23.95 -15.65 23.93
CA LEU A 319 25.16 -15.63 24.75
C LEU A 319 25.90 -14.29 24.64
N ARG A 320 26.03 -13.73 23.43
CA ARG A 320 26.69 -12.43 23.22
C ARG A 320 25.93 -11.24 23.82
N ARG A 321 24.62 -11.33 23.99
CA ARG A 321 23.82 -10.26 24.63
C ARG A 321 23.83 -10.37 26.16
N ALA A 322 24.14 -11.57 26.68
CA ALA A 322 24.20 -11.85 28.11
C ALA A 322 25.59 -11.61 28.73
N MET A 323 26.63 -11.58 27.90
CA MET A 323 27.98 -11.12 28.24
C MET A 323 28.05 -9.59 28.16
#